data_AF-A0A7W0YM29-F1
#
_entry.id   AF-A0A7W0YM29-F1
#
_cell.length_a   1.000
_cell.length_b   1.000
_cell.length_c   1.000
_cell.angle_alpha   90.00
_cell.angle_beta   90.00
_cell.angle_gamma   90.00
#
_symmetry.space_group_name_H-M   'P 1'
#
loop_
_entity.id
_entity.type
_entity.pdbx_description
1 polymer ?
#
loop_
_entity_poly.entity_id
_entity_poly.type
_entity_poly.pdbx_seq_one_letter_code
_entity_poly.pdbx_strand_id
1 'polypeptide(L)'
;MERFARALVRRRWAVLAVWVVIGVVAAVRAPATPALLNIRGGSERETEASRAEDLLNTRFSRPIAEFFAVTLEGPARFDSGGGRPVLDTLLAGLERQPYVRGLVSYPATGDTTFLSRDRKSTFVIVALDIGSGDSAGALVLPVRRTVRDALA
;
A
#
# COMPACT_ATOMS: atom_id res chain seq x y z
N MET A 1 -42.57 -17.73 -23.33
CA MET A 1 -42.70 -17.07 -22.00
C MET A 1 -43.54 -17.89 -21.01
N GLU A 2 -44.76 -18.33 -21.35
CA GLU A 2 -45.64 -19.04 -20.41
C GLU A 2 -45.10 -20.36 -19.83
N ARG A 3 -44.39 -21.17 -20.62
CA ARG A 3 -43.78 -22.43 -20.14
C ARG A 3 -42.68 -22.20 -19.10
N PHE A 4 -41.89 -21.13 -19.28
CA PHE A 4 -40.86 -20.73 -18.32
C PHE A 4 -41.47 -20.23 -17.01
N ALA A 5 -42.51 -19.38 -17.09
CA ALA A 5 -43.23 -18.90 -15.93
C ALA A 5 -43.87 -20.05 -15.12
N ARG A 6 -44.45 -21.05 -15.80
CA ARG A 6 -45.08 -22.21 -15.15
C ARG A 6 -44.07 -23.14 -14.49
N ALA A 7 -42.89 -23.32 -15.10
CA ALA A 7 -41.78 -24.08 -14.51
C ALA A 7 -41.19 -23.37 -13.28
N LEU A 8 -41.08 -22.04 -13.34
CA LEU A 8 -40.59 -21.19 -12.25
C LEU A 8 -41.50 -21.28 -11.01
N VAL A 9 -42.82 -21.19 -11.19
CA VAL A 9 -43.79 -21.29 -10.08
C VAL A 9 -43.78 -22.68 -9.46
N ARG A 10 -43.66 -23.73 -10.28
CA ARG A 10 -43.66 -25.13 -9.82
C ARG A 10 -42.40 -25.50 -9.05
N ARG A 11 -41.27 -24.84 -9.33
CA ARG A 11 -39.99 -25.01 -8.61
C ARG A 11 -39.55 -23.77 -7.82
N ARG A 12 -40.49 -22.93 -7.39
CA ARG A 12 -40.23 -21.65 -6.70
C ARG A 12 -39.23 -21.75 -5.54
N TRP A 13 -39.30 -22.84 -4.77
CA TRP A 13 -38.37 -23.08 -3.66
C TRP A 13 -36.95 -23.42 -4.10
N ALA A 14 -36.77 -24.15 -5.20
CA ALA A 14 -35.45 -24.40 -5.77
C ALA A 14 -34.84 -23.11 -6.32
N VAL A 15 -35.65 -22.25 -6.94
CA VAL A 15 -35.22 -20.93 -7.43
C VAL A 15 -34.80 -20.03 -6.27
N LEU A 16 -35.59 -19.98 -5.21
CA LEU A 16 -35.25 -19.24 -3.99
C LEU A 16 -33.97 -19.78 -3.35
N ALA A 17 -33.83 -21.11 -3.22
CA ALA A 17 -32.63 -21.72 -2.67
C ALA A 17 -31.38 -21.37 -3.48
N VAL A 18 -31.46 -21.40 -4.82
CA VAL A 18 -30.34 -20.99 -5.69
C VAL A 18 -29.99 -19.53 -5.47
N TRP A 19 -30.96 -18.62 -5.42
CA TRP A 19 -30.70 -17.20 -5.16
C TRP A 19 -30.13 -16.93 -3.77
N VAL A 20 -30.59 -17.66 -2.76
CA VAL A 20 -30.02 -17.59 -1.40
C VAL A 20 -28.57 -18.05 -1.43
N VAL A 21 -28.26 -19.17 -2.08
CA VAL A 21 -26.88 -19.66 -2.22
C VAL A 21 -26.00 -18.64 -2.93
N ILE A 22 -26.46 -18.07 -4.05
CA ILE A 22 -25.73 -17.01 -4.76
C ILE A 22 -25.49 -15.80 -3.85
N GLY A 23 -26.53 -15.36 -3.13
CA GLY A 23 -26.44 -14.23 -2.19
C GLY A 23 -25.45 -14.48 -1.06
N VAL A 24 -25.45 -15.67 -0.46
CA VAL A 24 -24.51 -16.07 0.59
C VAL A 24 -23.07 -16.10 0.05
N VAL A 25 -22.85 -16.71 -1.12
CA VAL A 25 -21.53 -16.75 -1.75
C VAL A 25 -21.03 -15.34 -2.06
N ALA A 26 -21.90 -14.48 -2.60
CA ALA A 26 -21.56 -13.09 -2.88
C ALA A 26 -21.23 -12.32 -1.59
N ALA A 27 -22.01 -12.49 -0.52
CA ALA A 27 -21.76 -11.83 0.77
C ALA A 27 -20.44 -12.28 1.41
N VAL A 28 -20.09 -13.57 1.31
CA VAL A 28 -18.81 -14.09 1.83
C VAL A 28 -17.62 -13.61 0.99
N ARG A 29 -17.78 -13.45 -0.33
CA ARG A 29 -16.72 -13.02 -1.24
C ARG A 29 -16.54 -11.51 -1.31
N ALA A 30 -17.60 -10.72 -1.05
CA ALA A 30 -17.60 -9.26 -1.16
C ALA A 30 -16.49 -8.54 -0.36
N PRO A 31 -16.10 -8.98 0.85
CA PRO A 31 -15.00 -8.36 1.60
C PRO A 31 -13.63 -8.46 0.91
N ALA A 32 -13.44 -9.40 -0.01
CA ALA A 32 -12.19 -9.57 -0.75
C ALA A 32 -12.09 -8.63 -1.97
N THR A 33 -13.19 -8.04 -2.42
CA THR A 33 -13.24 -7.19 -3.62
C THR A 33 -12.28 -6.00 -3.58
N PRO A 34 -12.10 -5.26 -2.46
CA PRO A 34 -11.16 -4.14 -2.40
C PRO A 34 -9.70 -4.51 -2.67
N ALA A 35 -9.30 -5.74 -2.35
CA ALA A 35 -7.95 -6.23 -2.63
C ALA A 35 -7.75 -6.60 -4.13
N LEU A 36 -8.85 -6.75 -4.87
CA LEU A 36 -8.85 -7.10 -6.29
C LEU A 36 -9.07 -5.87 -7.19
N LEU A 37 -9.41 -4.72 -6.60
CA LEU A 37 -9.57 -3.48 -7.34
C LEU A 37 -8.21 -2.85 -7.58
N ASN A 38 -7.96 -2.47 -8.84
CA ASN A 38 -6.84 -1.60 -9.14
C ASN A 38 -7.15 -0.18 -8.60
N ILE A 39 -6.46 0.21 -7.54
CA ILE A 39 -6.65 1.51 -6.86
C ILE A 39 -5.99 2.65 -7.66
N ARG A 40 -5.05 2.31 -8.54
CA ARG A 40 -4.33 3.27 -9.38
C ARG A 40 -5.23 3.62 -10.56
N GLY A 41 -6.13 4.58 -10.35
CA GLY A 41 -7.01 5.10 -11.40
C GLY A 41 -6.19 5.39 -12.66
N GLY A 42 -6.52 4.70 -13.75
CA GLY A 42 -5.77 4.69 -14.98
C GLY A 42 -6.66 4.38 -16.18
N SER A 43 -6.11 4.55 -17.37
CA SER A 43 -6.80 4.19 -18.61
C SER A 43 -6.63 2.69 -18.88
N GLU A 44 -7.73 1.97 -19.13
CA GLU A 44 -7.66 0.58 -19.63
C GLU A 44 -7.02 0.50 -21.03
N ARG A 45 -7.03 1.61 -21.77
CA ARG A 45 -6.38 1.72 -23.08
C ARG A 45 -4.95 2.20 -22.91
N GLU A 46 -4.03 1.59 -23.64
CA GLU A 46 -2.64 2.07 -23.75
C GLU A 46 -2.65 3.53 -24.23
N THR A 47 -1.97 4.38 -23.48
CA THR A 47 -1.79 5.81 -23.79
C THR A 47 -0.32 6.07 -24.07
N GLU A 48 -0.02 7.19 -24.74
CA GLU A 48 1.38 7.60 -24.90
C GLU A 48 2.08 7.81 -23.55
N ALA A 49 1.33 8.25 -22.53
CA ALA A 49 1.82 8.38 -21.16
C ALA A 49 2.18 7.02 -20.55
N SER A 50 1.33 5.99 -20.67
CA SER A 50 1.65 4.64 -20.16
C SER A 50 2.83 4.03 -20.91
N ARG A 51 2.93 4.25 -22.22
CA ARG A 51 4.08 3.79 -23.01
C ARG A 51 5.38 4.49 -22.58
N ALA A 52 5.35 5.80 -22.34
CA ALA A 52 6.51 6.54 -21.85
C ALA A 52 6.91 6.06 -20.45
N GLU A 53 5.94 5.85 -19.56
CA GLU A 53 6.13 5.28 -18.22
C GLU A 53 6.81 3.91 -18.30
N ASP A 54 6.33 3.01 -19.17
CA ASP A 54 6.89 1.66 -19.39
C ASP A 54 8.31 1.70 -19.96
N LEU A 55 8.59 2.60 -20.91
CA LEU A 55 9.93 2.80 -21.45
C LEU A 55 10.89 3.29 -20.36
N LEU A 56 10.45 4.22 -19.51
CA LEU A 56 11.25 4.71 -18.38
C LEU A 56 11.46 3.61 -17.34
N ASN A 57 10.43 2.81 -17.04
CA ASN A 57 10.50 1.65 -16.14
C ASN A 57 11.48 0.58 -16.61
N THR A 58 11.49 0.29 -17.91
CA THR A 58 12.30 -0.79 -18.49
C THR A 58 13.75 -0.36 -18.65
N ARG A 59 14.00 0.91 -18.99
CA ARG A 59 15.32 1.39 -19.38
C ARG A 59 16.15 1.94 -18.23
N PHE A 60 15.52 2.34 -17.14
CA PHE A 60 16.19 2.87 -15.96
C PHE A 60 15.82 2.06 -14.73
N SER A 61 16.82 1.68 -13.93
CA SER A 61 16.56 1.13 -12.60
C SER A 61 15.78 2.16 -11.79
N ARG A 62 14.58 1.82 -11.31
CA ARG A 62 13.82 2.65 -10.38
C ARG A 62 14.07 2.21 -8.93
N PRO A 63 15.07 2.77 -8.24
CA PRO A 63 15.27 2.46 -6.83
C PRO A 63 14.08 2.90 -5.96
N ILE A 64 13.29 3.88 -6.40
CA ILE A 64 12.16 4.47 -5.66
C ILE A 64 10.92 4.60 -6.57
N ALA A 65 10.49 3.52 -7.23
CA ALA A 65 9.24 3.55 -8.03
C ALA A 65 8.00 3.70 -7.14
N GLU A 66 8.04 3.04 -5.98
CA GLU A 66 6.96 2.95 -5.01
C GLU A 66 7.55 3.25 -3.65
N PHE A 67 6.97 4.21 -2.94
CA PHE A 67 7.50 4.61 -1.66
C PHE A 67 6.43 5.09 -0.70
N PHE A 68 6.74 4.95 0.59
CA PHE A 68 6.04 5.67 1.64
C PHE A 68 6.92 6.79 2.18
N ALA A 69 6.34 7.97 2.36
CA ALA A 69 6.91 9.00 3.21
C ALA A 69 6.39 8.78 4.64
N VAL A 70 7.29 8.40 5.56
CA VAL A 70 6.97 8.25 6.98
C VAL A 70 7.51 9.46 7.71
N THR A 71 6.61 10.31 8.22
CA THR A 71 6.98 11.49 9.00
C THR A 71 6.96 11.16 10.48
N LEU A 72 8.00 11.61 11.19
CA LEU A 72 8.11 11.56 12.64
C LEU A 72 8.11 12.98 13.18
N GLU A 73 7.39 13.19 14.27
CA GLU A 73 7.36 14.44 15.01
C GLU A 73 7.46 14.11 16.50
N GLY A 74 8.30 14.86 17.22
CA GLY A 74 8.57 14.58 18.63
C GLY A 74 9.15 15.78 19.38
N PRO A 75 9.14 15.75 20.72
CA PRO A 75 9.63 16.87 21.53
C PRO A 75 11.15 17.04 21.47
N ALA A 76 11.89 15.96 21.17
CA ALA A 76 13.34 15.93 21.07
C ALA A 76 13.80 16.09 19.61
N ARG A 77 15.06 16.53 19.42
CA ARG A 77 15.61 16.70 18.08
C ARG A 77 15.98 15.34 17.47
N PHE A 78 15.82 15.22 16.15
CA PHE A 78 16.12 14.00 15.40
C PHE A 78 17.55 14.00 14.80
N ASP A 79 18.23 15.15 14.80
CA ASP A 79 19.65 15.26 14.45
C ASP A 79 20.57 14.97 15.64
N SER A 80 20.07 15.21 16.86
CA SER A 80 20.85 15.23 18.09
C SER A 80 19.98 14.98 19.32
N GLY A 81 20.48 14.25 20.31
CA GLY A 81 19.74 13.97 21.54
C GLY A 81 18.72 12.84 21.42
N GLY A 82 17.65 12.89 22.24
CA GLY A 82 16.76 11.74 22.48
C GLY A 82 15.92 11.27 21.28
N GLY A 83 15.72 12.10 20.25
CA GLY A 83 14.98 11.67 19.05
C GLY A 83 15.81 10.80 18.11
N ARG A 84 17.15 10.91 18.17
CA ARG A 84 18.03 10.17 17.26
C ARG A 84 17.99 8.64 17.45
N PRO A 85 18.09 8.09 18.68
CA PRO A 85 17.95 6.65 18.91
C PRO A 85 16.60 6.08 18.48
N VAL A 86 15.53 6.88 18.57
CA VAL A 86 14.18 6.48 18.12
C VAL A 86 14.16 6.35 16.60
N LEU A 87 14.74 7.33 15.89
CA LEU A 87 14.88 7.26 14.44
C LEU A 87 15.73 6.07 14.01
N ASP A 88 16.84 5.80 14.68
CA ASP A 88 17.73 4.69 14.35
C ASP A 88 17.03 3.33 14.57
N THR A 89 16.26 3.20 15.66
CA THR A 89 15.44 1.99 15.93
C THR A 89 14.38 1.78 14.84
N LEU A 90 13.69 2.85 14.43
CA LEU A 90 12.70 2.79 13.37
C LEU A 90 13.33 2.35 12.03
N LEU A 91 14.45 2.95 11.65
CA LEU A 91 15.15 2.62 10.41
C LEU A 91 15.58 1.15 10.40
N ALA A 92 16.16 0.68 11.50
CA ALA A 92 16.55 -0.74 11.63
C ALA A 92 15.35 -1.69 11.57
N GLY A 93 14.20 -1.30 12.12
CA GLY A 93 12.96 -2.08 12.05
C GLY A 93 12.40 -2.19 10.63
N LEU A 94 12.47 -1.09 9.87
CA LEU A 94 12.01 -1.03 8.48
C LEU A 94 12.97 -1.73 7.51
N GLU A 95 14.28 -1.62 7.71
CA GLU A 95 15.30 -2.23 6.86
C GLU A 95 15.23 -3.78 6.87
N ARG A 96 14.77 -4.37 7.98
CA ARG A 96 14.58 -5.82 8.11
C ARG A 96 13.34 -6.36 7.38
N GLN A 97 12.49 -5.48 6.85
CA GLN A 97 11.25 -5.91 6.22
C GLN A 97 11.49 -6.39 4.78
N PRO A 98 10.94 -7.55 4.37
CA PRO A 98 11.21 -8.13 3.06
C PRO A 98 10.63 -7.32 1.90
N TYR A 99 9.69 -6.41 2.17
CA TYR A 99 9.08 -5.53 1.18
C TYR A 99 9.79 -4.18 1.05
N VAL A 100 10.85 -3.93 1.82
CA VAL A 100 11.63 -2.69 1.76
C VAL A 100 12.87 -2.93 0.90
N ARG A 101 12.99 -2.18 -0.19
CA ARG A 101 14.17 -2.18 -1.07
C ARG A 101 15.28 -1.28 -0.54
N GLY A 102 14.90 -0.19 0.11
CA GLY A 102 15.85 0.79 0.62
C GLY A 102 15.17 1.88 1.44
N LEU A 103 16.00 2.60 2.20
CA LEU A 103 15.57 3.71 3.03
C LEU A 103 16.39 4.94 2.67
N VAL A 104 15.73 6.09 2.55
CA VAL A 104 16.39 7.38 2.38
C VAL A 104 15.96 8.29 3.52
N SER A 105 16.92 8.75 4.30
CA SER A 105 16.72 9.55 5.51
C SER A 105 17.93 10.45 5.77
N TYR A 106 17.76 11.48 6.60
CA TYR A 106 18.85 12.36 7.05
C TYR A 106 20.12 11.60 7.52
N PRO A 107 20.03 10.57 8.37
CA PRO A 107 21.17 9.73 8.75
C PRO A 107 22.01 9.20 7.59
N ALA A 108 21.35 8.75 6.52
CA ALA A 108 21.99 8.05 5.42
C ALA A 108 22.57 9.01 4.38
N THR A 109 21.91 10.15 4.17
CA THR A 109 22.30 11.13 3.13
C THR A 109 23.10 12.32 3.67
N GLY A 110 22.99 12.60 4.97
CA GLY A 110 23.46 13.86 5.56
C GLY A 110 22.64 15.09 5.13
N ASP A 111 21.54 14.89 4.40
CA ASP A 111 20.77 15.98 3.81
C ASP A 111 19.80 16.59 4.82
N THR A 112 20.09 17.83 5.24
CA THR A 112 19.28 18.55 6.23
C THR A 112 17.88 18.94 5.74
N THR A 113 17.57 18.79 4.45
CA THR A 113 16.21 19.02 3.93
C THR A 113 15.19 18.02 4.48
N PHE A 114 15.66 16.86 4.97
CA PHE A 114 14.83 15.87 5.65
C PHE A 114 14.40 16.29 7.07
N LEU A 115 14.99 17.37 7.61
CA LEU A 115 14.73 17.86 8.95
C LEU A 115 13.92 19.16 8.91
N SER A 116 13.01 19.31 9.86
CA SER A 116 12.36 20.58 10.11
C SER A 116 13.35 21.64 10.62
N ARG A 117 12.97 22.93 10.50
CA ARG A 117 13.82 24.05 10.97
C ARG A 117 14.18 23.96 12.45
N ASP A 118 13.25 23.48 13.28
CA ASP A 118 13.43 23.24 14.72
C ASP A 118 14.04 21.86 15.04
N ARG A 119 14.20 21.01 14.02
CA ARG A 119 14.76 19.64 14.03
C ARG A 119 13.98 18.66 14.89
N LYS A 120 12.75 19.01 15.24
CA LYS A 120 11.80 18.19 15.99
C LYS A 120 10.87 17.34 15.11
N SER A 121 10.99 17.49 13.79
CA SER A 121 10.33 16.65 12.81
C SER A 121 11.31 16.20 11.75
N THR A 122 11.11 14.98 11.27
CA THR A 122 11.89 14.38 10.19
C THR A 122 10.98 13.51 9.34
N PHE A 123 11.40 13.19 8.12
CA PHE A 123 10.73 12.17 7.33
C PHE A 123 11.73 11.16 6.77
N VAL A 124 11.22 9.97 6.46
CA VAL A 124 11.97 8.88 5.85
C VAL A 124 11.22 8.44 4.61
N ILE A 125 11.93 8.30 3.50
CA ILE A 125 11.41 7.69 2.29
C ILE A 125 11.72 6.20 2.35
N VAL A 126 10.68 5.39 2.43
CA VAL A 126 10.75 3.93 2.44
C VAL A 126 10.48 3.43 1.03
N ALA A 127 11.53 3.07 0.30
CA ALA A 127 11.41 2.51 -1.04
C ALA A 127 10.96 1.05 -0.95
N LEU A 128 9.90 0.71 -1.68
CA LEU A 128 9.26 -0.59 -1.64
C LEU A 128 9.73 -1.48 -2.78
N ASP A 129 9.89 -2.77 -2.49
CA ASP A 129 10.11 -3.80 -3.50
C ASP A 129 8.78 -4.50 -3.82
N ILE A 130 7.98 -3.86 -4.68
CA ILE A 130 6.74 -4.44 -5.18
C ILE A 130 6.79 -4.55 -6.71
N GLY A 131 6.57 -5.77 -7.21
CA GLY A 131 6.61 -6.07 -8.65
C GLY A 131 5.51 -5.39 -9.47
N SER A 132 4.49 -4.84 -8.81
CA SER A 132 3.46 -3.98 -9.41
C SER A 132 3.02 -2.94 -8.38
N GLY A 133 2.97 -1.66 -8.80
CA GLY A 133 2.63 -0.53 -7.94
C GLY A 133 1.25 -0.60 -7.27
N ASP A 134 0.36 -1.44 -7.80
CA ASP A 134 -0.98 -1.66 -7.24
C ASP A 134 -0.97 -2.39 -5.88
N SER A 135 0.21 -2.88 -5.47
CA SER A 135 0.44 -3.59 -4.21
C SER A 135 0.82 -2.68 -3.03
N ALA A 136 1.12 -1.40 -3.27
CA ALA A 136 1.55 -0.49 -2.20
C ALA A 136 0.45 -0.31 -1.13
N GLY A 137 -0.81 -0.15 -1.54
CA GLY A 137 -1.95 0.00 -0.63
C GLY A 137 -2.09 -1.13 0.39
N ALA A 138 -1.76 -2.37 -0.02
CA ALA A 138 -1.79 -3.53 0.87
C ALA A 138 -0.71 -3.47 1.97
N LEU A 139 0.40 -2.76 1.71
CA LEU A 139 1.52 -2.61 2.64
C LEU A 139 1.32 -1.51 3.68
N VAL A 140 0.27 -0.67 3.55
CA VAL A 140 0.00 0.42 4.51
C VAL A 140 -0.18 -0.11 5.94
N LEU A 141 -0.95 -1.18 6.12
CA LEU A 141 -1.21 -1.77 7.43
C LEU A 141 0.05 -2.44 8.03
N PRO A 142 0.77 -3.31 7.29
CA PRO A 142 2.06 -3.85 7.73
C PRO A 142 3.06 -2.77 8.14
N VAL A 143 3.30 -1.77 7.28
CA VAL A 143 4.25 -0.68 7.55
C VAL A 143 3.82 0.09 8.81
N ARG A 144 2.53 0.41 8.93
CA ARG A 144 2.02 1.11 10.11
C ARG A 144 2.22 0.31 11.41
N ARG A 145 2.09 -1.02 11.36
CA ARG A 145 2.38 -1.88 12.52
C ARG A 145 3.85 -1.83 12.87
N THR A 146 4.75 -2.04 11.90
CA THR A 146 6.20 -1.96 12.12
C THR A 146 6.63 -0.60 12.69
N VAL A 147 6.07 0.51 12.18
CA VAL A 147 6.34 1.85 12.71
C VAL A 147 5.87 1.97 14.17
N ARG A 148 4.69 1.43 14.52
CA ARG A 148 4.19 1.47 15.90
C ARG A 148 5.01 0.60 16.83
N ASP A 149 5.39 -0.60 16.40
CA ASP A 149 6.18 -1.53 17.19
C ASP A 149 7.59 -0.98 17.46
N ALA A 150 8.16 -0.22 16.51
CA ALA A 150 9.45 0.45 16.70
C ALA A 150 9.39 1.69 17.63
N LEU A 151 8.19 2.20 17.91
CA LEU A 151 7.95 3.36 18.77
C LEU A 151 7.42 2.97 20.17
N ALA A 152 7.14 1.69 20.42
CA ALA A 152 6.66 1.15 21.69
C ALA A 152 7.82 0.77 22.61
#